data_AF-A0A8S8ZQQ5-F1
#
_entry.id   AF-A0A8S8ZQQ5-F1
#
_cell.length_a   1.000
_cell.length_b   1.000
_cell.length_c   1.000
_cell.angle_alpha   90.00
_cell.angle_beta   90.00
_cell.angle_gamma   90.00
#
_symmetry.space_group_name_H-M   'P 1'
#
loop_
_entity.id
_entity.type
_entity.pdbx_description
1 polymer ?
#
loop_
_entity_poly.entity_id
_entity_poly.type
_entity_poly.pdbx_seq_one_letter_code
_entity_poly.pdbx_strand_id
1 'polypeptide(L)'
;MPPRLPGPQGLRSLTLCLRPAAAASASPAQALQPLIQTANISQKEKKRKMKQDPYGWAQAQQRKAVNVKRQAELKAERDAAWGDPVKGITTPFVESFDSAGQAPVSAPKVGPDGQVVEEPKPLPTSPHLRNFLLNKDEFDSAIQYAEHILKPIKAEDRSTADPDKEDEEAREHAARHAKAVAALERIAKLEHGGAKDRKHANIRRCIETFGRHSTDHILERPTPPLAAGVESKPKPVRAGPDTGSSEVQIAILTSKIRALTKALEGWGGNRDKNNKRSLRKLCHKRQRLLRYMERKERGSGRWHHMLETLGLTPATWKGQITL
;
A
#
# COMPACT_ATOMS: atom_id res chain seq x y z
N MET A 1 -21.74 66.98 -34.52
CA MET A 1 -21.55 65.94 -35.55
C MET A 1 -20.67 66.49 -36.66
N PRO A 2 -19.66 65.72 -37.12
CA PRO A 2 -19.29 65.69 -38.52
C PRO A 2 -19.76 64.35 -39.16
N PRO A 3 -20.20 64.35 -40.44
CA PRO A 3 -20.83 63.20 -41.07
C PRO A 3 -19.82 62.10 -41.45
N ARG A 4 -20.20 60.84 -41.22
CA ARG A 4 -19.47 59.66 -41.69
C ARG A 4 -19.92 59.34 -43.12
N LEU A 5 -18.99 59.44 -44.07
CA LEU A 5 -19.18 58.95 -45.44
C LEU A 5 -19.11 57.41 -45.47
N PRO A 6 -20.00 56.69 -46.18
CA PRO A 6 -19.89 55.25 -46.33
C PRO A 6 -18.91 54.91 -47.47
N GLY A 7 -17.82 54.20 -47.15
CA GLY A 7 -16.93 53.59 -48.14
C GLY A 7 -17.44 52.21 -48.60
N PRO A 8 -17.14 51.78 -49.85
CA PRO A 8 -17.76 50.63 -50.48
C PRO A 8 -17.34 49.29 -49.86
N GLN A 9 -18.30 48.36 -49.83
CA GLN A 9 -18.14 47.00 -49.33
C GLN A 9 -17.26 46.17 -50.27
N GLY A 10 -16.10 45.73 -49.76
CA GLY A 10 -15.19 44.81 -50.44
C GLY A 10 -15.17 43.44 -49.75
N LEU A 11 -15.50 42.42 -50.54
CA LEU A 11 -15.51 40.98 -50.24
C LEU A 11 -14.41 40.55 -49.25
N ARG A 12 -14.79 40.09 -48.05
CA ARG A 12 -13.90 39.36 -47.14
C ARG A 12 -14.28 37.88 -47.13
N SER A 13 -13.38 37.08 -47.67
CA SER A 13 -13.32 35.62 -47.59
C SER A 13 -13.48 35.13 -46.15
N LEU A 14 -14.32 34.13 -45.95
CA LEU A 14 -14.46 33.41 -44.69
C LEU A 14 -13.17 32.64 -44.38
N THR A 15 -12.31 33.18 -43.53
CA THR A 15 -11.27 32.40 -42.84
C THR A 15 -11.92 31.59 -41.72
N LEU A 16 -12.18 30.31 -42.00
CA LEU A 16 -12.55 29.31 -41.00
C LEU A 16 -11.35 29.02 -40.09
N CYS A 17 -11.37 29.58 -38.88
CA CYS A 17 -10.42 29.27 -37.82
C CYS A 17 -10.68 27.87 -37.24
N LEU A 18 -9.92 26.86 -37.68
CA LEU A 18 -9.77 25.59 -36.96
C LEU A 18 -8.63 25.71 -35.95
N ARG A 19 -8.96 25.95 -34.68
CA ARG A 19 -8.03 25.81 -33.55
C ARG A 19 -7.87 24.32 -33.18
N PRO A 20 -6.65 23.75 -33.12
CA PRO A 20 -6.45 22.49 -32.43
C PRO A 20 -6.13 22.74 -30.94
N ALA A 21 -6.72 21.91 -30.08
CA ALA A 21 -6.45 21.87 -28.65
C ALA A 21 -5.05 21.31 -28.39
N ALA A 22 -4.22 22.05 -27.65
CA ALA A 22 -2.91 21.60 -27.21
C ALA A 22 -3.08 20.69 -25.97
N ALA A 23 -2.69 19.41 -26.10
CA ALA A 23 -2.44 18.54 -24.95
C ALA A 23 -1.04 18.84 -24.39
N ALA A 24 -0.96 18.92 -23.06
CA ALA A 24 0.21 19.41 -22.34
C ALA A 24 1.36 18.38 -22.24
N SER A 25 2.57 18.93 -22.09
CA SER A 25 3.86 18.32 -21.69
C SER A 25 4.74 17.72 -22.80
N ALA A 26 5.51 18.59 -23.46
CA ALA A 26 6.68 18.24 -24.25
C ALA A 26 7.88 19.08 -23.77
N SER A 27 9.00 18.43 -23.46
CA SER A 27 10.28 19.08 -23.10
C SER A 27 10.77 20.02 -24.22
N PRO A 28 11.57 21.06 -23.91
CA PRO A 28 12.01 22.07 -24.89
C PRO A 28 12.82 21.51 -26.08
N ALA A 29 13.34 20.28 -25.98
CA ALA A 29 14.05 19.60 -27.06
C ALA A 29 13.14 19.03 -28.18
N GLN A 30 11.81 18.99 -27.99
CA GLN A 30 10.87 18.56 -29.05
C GLN A 30 10.42 19.71 -29.97
N ALA A 31 10.79 20.96 -29.67
CA ALA A 31 10.35 22.13 -30.44
C ALA A 31 11.02 22.29 -31.82
N LEU A 32 12.05 21.49 -32.13
CA LEU A 32 12.81 21.57 -33.38
C LEU A 32 12.54 20.41 -34.36
N GLN A 33 11.60 19.51 -34.07
CA GLN A 33 11.18 18.52 -35.06
C GLN A 33 10.11 19.13 -35.98
N PRO A 34 10.22 18.98 -37.32
CA PRO A 34 9.15 19.41 -38.21
C PRO A 34 7.86 18.68 -37.81
N LEU A 35 6.77 19.43 -37.67
CA LEU A 35 5.46 18.88 -37.41
C LEU A 35 5.05 18.02 -38.61
N ILE A 36 5.38 16.73 -38.59
CA ILE A 36 4.94 15.78 -39.61
C ILE A 36 3.43 15.66 -39.44
N GLN A 37 2.68 16.38 -40.27
CA GLN A 37 1.24 16.24 -40.34
C GLN A 37 0.93 14.85 -40.87
N THR A 38 0.57 13.93 -39.97
CA THR A 38 0.02 12.63 -40.36
C THR A 38 -1.39 12.87 -40.92
N ALA A 39 -1.48 13.21 -42.21
CA ALA A 39 -2.76 13.37 -42.87
C ALA A 39 -3.46 11.99 -42.94
N ASN A 40 -4.54 11.84 -42.17
CA ASN A 40 -5.39 10.66 -42.29
C ASN A 40 -6.05 10.68 -43.67
N ILE A 41 -5.91 9.59 -44.43
CA ILE A 41 -6.59 9.43 -45.71
C ILE A 41 -8.11 9.66 -45.56
N SER A 42 -8.68 10.46 -46.45
CA SER A 42 -10.12 10.75 -46.47
C SER A 42 -10.94 9.45 -46.60
N GLN A 43 -12.15 9.45 -46.07
CA GLN A 43 -13.09 8.32 -46.20
C GLN A 43 -13.36 7.98 -47.66
N LYS A 44 -13.40 8.99 -48.54
CA LYS A 44 -13.55 8.81 -50.00
C LYS A 44 -12.36 8.02 -50.57
N GLU A 45 -11.15 8.36 -50.13
CA GLU A 45 -9.92 7.73 -50.59
C GLU A 45 -9.76 6.29 -50.05
N LYS A 46 -10.15 6.05 -48.79
CA LYS A 46 -10.23 4.69 -48.21
C LYS A 46 -11.12 3.77 -49.05
N LYS A 47 -12.32 4.25 -49.40
CA LYS A 47 -13.29 3.48 -50.21
C LYS A 47 -12.77 3.23 -51.63
N ARG A 48 -12.13 4.23 -52.25
CA ARG A 48 -11.48 4.08 -53.57
C ARG A 48 -10.40 3.00 -53.52
N LYS A 49 -9.47 3.08 -52.56
CA LYS A 49 -8.39 2.10 -52.39
C LYS A 49 -8.90 0.68 -52.12
N MET A 50 -9.95 0.55 -51.31
CA MET A 50 -10.62 -0.73 -51.04
C MET A 50 -11.24 -1.33 -52.31
N LYS A 51 -11.89 -0.53 -53.16
CA LYS A 51 -12.50 -1.00 -54.41
C LYS A 51 -11.46 -1.28 -55.50
N GLN A 52 -10.35 -0.56 -55.50
CA GLN A 52 -9.27 -0.70 -56.50
C GLN A 52 -8.57 -2.07 -56.39
N ASP A 53 -8.35 -2.56 -55.17
CA ASP A 53 -7.75 -3.87 -54.89
C ASP A 53 -8.52 -4.60 -53.78
N PRO A 54 -9.64 -5.27 -54.13
CA PRO A 54 -10.48 -5.95 -53.15
C PRO A 54 -9.75 -7.09 -52.43
N TYR A 55 -8.91 -7.85 -53.15
CA TYR A 55 -8.23 -9.02 -52.61
C TYR A 55 -7.06 -8.65 -51.69
N GLY A 56 -6.18 -7.74 -52.12
CA GLY A 56 -5.08 -7.25 -51.29
C GLY A 56 -5.58 -6.49 -50.06
N TRP A 57 -6.68 -5.75 -50.20
CA TRP A 57 -7.38 -5.15 -49.05
C TRP A 57 -7.87 -6.21 -48.06
N ALA A 58 -8.55 -7.26 -48.54
CA ALA A 58 -9.02 -8.35 -47.69
C ALA A 58 -7.87 -9.05 -46.95
N GLN A 59 -6.78 -9.38 -47.66
CA GLN A 59 -5.59 -10.00 -47.04
C GLN A 59 -4.94 -9.09 -45.98
N ALA A 60 -4.89 -7.77 -46.22
CA ALA A 60 -4.40 -6.82 -45.22
C ALA A 60 -5.32 -6.76 -43.98
N GLN A 61 -6.64 -6.84 -44.18
CA GLN A 61 -7.61 -6.91 -43.06
C GLN A 61 -7.47 -8.21 -42.26
N GLN A 62 -7.22 -9.36 -42.91
CA GLN A 62 -7.00 -10.62 -42.20
C GLN A 62 -5.77 -10.55 -41.29
N ARG A 63 -4.63 -10.04 -41.80
CA ARG A 63 -3.41 -9.83 -40.98
C ARG A 63 -3.67 -8.87 -39.81
N LYS A 64 -4.43 -7.79 -40.06
CA LYS A 64 -4.82 -6.86 -39.00
C LYS A 64 -5.72 -7.52 -37.96
N ALA A 65 -6.72 -8.32 -38.38
CA ALA A 65 -7.64 -9.00 -37.48
C ALA A 65 -6.92 -9.96 -36.54
N VAL A 66 -5.91 -10.70 -37.03
CA VAL A 66 -5.05 -11.56 -36.21
C VAL A 66 -4.31 -10.74 -35.15
N ASN A 67 -3.67 -9.62 -35.54
CA ASN A 67 -2.96 -8.76 -34.59
C ASN A 67 -3.92 -8.14 -33.55
N VAL A 68 -5.07 -7.64 -34.00
CA VAL A 68 -6.10 -7.06 -33.11
C VAL A 68 -6.61 -8.09 -32.11
N LYS A 69 -6.85 -9.34 -32.56
CA LYS A 69 -7.22 -10.44 -31.66
C LYS A 69 -6.15 -10.68 -30.61
N ARG A 70 -4.88 -10.83 -31.03
CA ARG A 70 -3.76 -11.04 -30.09
C ARG A 70 -3.56 -9.86 -29.14
N GLN A 71 -3.73 -8.63 -29.63
CA GLN A 71 -3.65 -7.42 -28.82
C GLN A 71 -4.75 -7.38 -27.77
N ALA A 72 -5.97 -7.82 -28.11
CA ALA A 72 -7.09 -7.91 -27.17
C ALA A 72 -6.82 -8.95 -26.06
N GLU A 73 -6.29 -10.12 -26.41
CA GLU A 73 -5.88 -11.15 -25.45
C GLU A 73 -4.80 -10.63 -24.49
N LEU A 74 -3.71 -10.08 -25.03
CA LEU A 74 -2.63 -9.50 -24.22
C LEU A 74 -3.10 -8.31 -23.38
N LYS A 75 -4.13 -7.59 -23.82
CA LYS A 75 -4.72 -6.52 -23.03
C LYS A 75 -5.50 -7.10 -21.85
N ALA A 76 -6.31 -8.15 -22.06
CA ALA A 76 -7.02 -8.82 -20.98
C ALA A 76 -6.06 -9.40 -19.92
N GLU A 77 -4.95 -10.01 -20.35
CA GLU A 77 -3.89 -10.48 -19.45
C GLU A 77 -3.27 -9.33 -18.63
N ARG A 78 -2.96 -8.20 -19.27
CA ARG A 78 -2.41 -7.01 -18.58
C ARG A 78 -3.42 -6.36 -17.65
N ASP A 79 -4.69 -6.30 -18.03
CA ASP A 79 -5.76 -5.70 -17.24
C ASP A 79 -6.00 -6.52 -15.96
N ALA A 80 -5.89 -7.85 -16.02
CA ALA A 80 -5.93 -8.72 -14.84
C ALA A 80 -4.76 -8.43 -13.87
N ALA A 81 -3.55 -8.24 -14.39
CA ALA A 81 -2.38 -7.88 -13.60
C ALA A 81 -2.39 -6.41 -13.13
N TRP A 82 -3.18 -5.54 -13.77
CA TRP A 82 -3.27 -4.13 -13.44
C TRP A 82 -3.86 -3.93 -12.04
N GLY A 83 -4.91 -4.69 -11.70
CA GLY A 83 -5.54 -4.71 -10.37
C GLY A 83 -6.33 -3.45 -10.02
N ASP A 84 -6.77 -3.36 -8.76
CA ASP A 84 -7.58 -2.24 -8.25
C ASP A 84 -6.70 -1.07 -7.78
N PRO A 85 -7.04 0.20 -8.09
CA PRO A 85 -6.21 1.36 -7.71
C PRO A 85 -6.18 1.63 -6.19
N VAL A 86 -7.13 1.11 -5.42
CA VAL A 86 -7.19 1.25 -3.95
C VAL A 86 -6.62 0.02 -3.26
N LYS A 87 -7.13 -1.16 -3.62
CA LYS A 87 -6.84 -2.44 -2.95
C LYS A 87 -5.62 -3.16 -3.53
N GLY A 88 -5.26 -2.91 -4.78
CA GLY A 88 -4.27 -3.72 -5.50
C GLY A 88 -4.74 -5.18 -5.58
N ILE A 89 -3.85 -6.10 -5.28
CA ILE A 89 -4.16 -7.52 -5.04
C ILE A 89 -4.03 -7.76 -3.54
N THR A 90 -5.08 -8.24 -2.87
CA THR A 90 -5.00 -8.46 -1.41
C THR A 90 -4.09 -9.64 -1.09
N THR A 91 -3.10 -9.43 -0.22
CA THR A 91 -2.15 -10.46 0.24
C THR A 91 -2.45 -10.88 1.68
N PRO A 92 -1.93 -12.03 2.14
CA PRO A 92 -2.06 -12.46 3.54
C PRO A 92 -1.54 -11.40 4.54
N PHE A 93 -0.44 -10.71 4.20
CA PHE A 93 0.08 -9.64 5.04
C PHE A 93 -0.90 -8.47 5.16
N VAL A 94 -1.51 -8.03 4.04
CA VAL A 94 -2.51 -6.95 4.06
C VAL A 94 -3.77 -7.37 4.80
N GLU A 95 -4.18 -8.63 4.69
CA GLU A 95 -5.32 -9.18 5.42
C GLU A 95 -5.10 -9.22 6.93
N SER A 96 -3.88 -9.56 7.37
CA SER A 96 -3.50 -9.60 8.78
C SER A 96 -3.59 -8.25 9.50
N PHE A 97 -3.71 -7.13 8.78
CA PHE A 97 -3.92 -5.81 9.41
C PHE A 97 -5.22 -5.73 10.19
N ASP A 98 -6.24 -6.51 9.82
CA ASP A 98 -7.54 -6.49 10.47
C ASP A 98 -7.49 -7.00 11.92
N SER A 99 -6.61 -7.97 12.19
CA SER A 99 -6.36 -8.59 13.50
C SER A 99 -5.05 -8.12 14.15
N ALA A 100 -4.40 -7.09 13.58
CA ALA A 100 -3.07 -6.64 13.99
C ALA A 100 -2.01 -7.75 14.06
N GLY A 101 -2.13 -8.78 13.21
CA GLY A 101 -1.22 -9.92 13.17
C GLY A 101 -1.38 -10.91 14.33
N GLN A 102 -2.49 -10.89 15.06
CA GLN A 102 -2.75 -11.85 16.14
C GLN A 102 -3.48 -13.11 15.66
N ALA A 103 -4.24 -13.02 14.55
CA ALA A 103 -4.95 -14.17 14.00
C ALA A 103 -4.02 -15.01 13.10
N PRO A 104 -3.89 -16.33 13.34
CA PRO A 104 -3.04 -17.20 12.53
C PRO A 104 -3.64 -17.56 11.17
N VAL A 105 -4.97 -17.51 11.04
CA VAL A 105 -5.70 -17.84 9.81
C VAL A 105 -6.67 -16.73 9.43
N SER A 106 -6.93 -16.59 8.13
CA SER A 106 -7.96 -15.67 7.63
C SER A 106 -9.36 -16.15 7.98
N ALA A 107 -10.30 -15.21 8.08
CA ALA A 107 -11.70 -15.54 8.25
C ALA A 107 -12.24 -16.13 6.93
N PRO A 108 -13.02 -17.23 6.97
CA PRO A 108 -13.63 -17.80 5.77
C PRO A 108 -14.59 -16.78 5.16
N LYS A 109 -14.47 -16.53 3.85
CA LYS A 109 -15.43 -15.64 3.16
C LYS A 109 -16.64 -16.45 2.78
N VAL A 110 -17.78 -16.09 3.33
CA VAL A 110 -19.07 -16.70 3.02
C VAL A 110 -19.75 -15.87 1.93
N GLY A 111 -20.16 -16.53 0.85
CA GLY A 111 -20.93 -15.91 -0.22
C GLY A 111 -22.36 -15.57 0.23
N PRO A 112 -23.13 -14.82 -0.58
CA PRO A 112 -24.52 -14.49 -0.28
C PRO A 112 -25.40 -15.74 -0.05
N ASP A 113 -25.02 -16.87 -0.65
CA ASP A 113 -25.74 -18.16 -0.55
C ASP A 113 -25.30 -19.01 0.66
N GLY A 114 -24.46 -18.48 1.56
CA GLY A 114 -23.97 -19.22 2.73
C GLY A 114 -22.82 -20.19 2.45
N GLN A 115 -22.41 -20.35 1.19
CA GLN A 115 -21.27 -21.20 0.81
C GLN A 115 -19.93 -20.49 1.05
N VAL A 116 -18.92 -21.24 1.49
CA VAL A 116 -17.56 -20.73 1.66
C VAL A 116 -16.94 -20.51 0.28
N VAL A 117 -16.70 -19.24 -0.08
CA VAL A 117 -16.12 -18.83 -1.36
C VAL A 117 -14.59 -18.83 -1.30
N GLU A 118 -14.01 -18.57 -0.13
CA GLU A 118 -12.57 -18.64 0.08
C GLU A 118 -12.23 -19.43 1.34
N GLU A 119 -11.36 -20.41 1.18
CA GLU A 119 -10.79 -21.20 2.26
C GLU A 119 -9.88 -20.37 3.17
N PRO A 120 -9.80 -20.71 4.47
CA PRO A 120 -8.91 -20.03 5.41
C PRO A 120 -7.45 -20.26 5.02
N LYS A 121 -6.70 -19.16 4.91
CA LYS A 121 -5.26 -19.16 4.57
C LYS A 121 -4.43 -18.74 5.77
N PRO A 122 -3.20 -19.26 5.92
CA PRO A 122 -2.31 -18.84 6.98
C PRO A 122 -1.91 -17.36 6.80
N LEU A 123 -1.93 -16.61 7.89
CA LEU A 123 -1.56 -15.20 7.93
C LEU A 123 -0.22 -15.00 8.69
N PRO A 124 0.59 -14.00 8.31
CA PRO A 124 1.80 -13.67 9.06
C PRO A 124 1.44 -13.07 10.42
N THR A 125 1.87 -13.75 11.49
CA THR A 125 1.56 -13.36 12.88
C THR A 125 2.67 -12.57 13.55
N SER A 126 2.31 -11.76 14.55
CA SER A 126 3.21 -10.96 15.39
C SER A 126 2.81 -11.13 16.88
N PRO A 127 2.95 -12.33 17.46
CA PRO A 127 2.45 -12.65 18.79
C PRO A 127 3.18 -11.89 19.92
N HIS A 128 4.36 -11.32 19.63
CA HIS A 128 5.13 -10.53 20.59
C HIS A 128 4.51 -9.17 20.90
N LEU A 129 3.61 -8.67 20.04
CA LEU A 129 2.98 -7.35 20.24
C LEU A 129 1.82 -7.44 21.24
N ARG A 130 1.86 -6.55 22.24
CA ARG A 130 0.81 -6.37 23.24
C ARG A 130 0.12 -5.01 23.07
N ASN A 131 -0.99 -4.81 23.78
CA ASN A 131 -1.70 -3.54 23.84
C ASN A 131 -0.85 -2.46 24.55
N PHE A 132 -1.27 -1.20 24.48
CA PHE A 132 -0.61 -0.07 25.15
C PHE A 132 0.87 0.12 24.80
N LEU A 133 1.26 -0.22 23.57
CA LEU A 133 2.62 -0.14 23.05
C LEU A 133 3.63 -1.07 23.71
N LEU A 134 3.19 -2.03 24.52
CA LEU A 134 4.05 -3.05 25.11
C LEU A 134 4.43 -4.13 24.10
N ASN A 135 5.54 -4.81 24.36
CA ASN A 135 5.87 -6.12 23.78
C ASN A 135 5.89 -7.20 24.88
N LYS A 136 6.08 -8.46 24.50
CA LYS A 136 6.13 -9.57 25.44
C LYS A 136 7.29 -9.43 26.43
N ASP A 137 8.47 -9.03 25.96
CA ASP A 137 9.68 -8.97 26.78
C ASP A 137 9.61 -7.87 27.86
N GLU A 138 9.10 -6.69 27.51
CA GLU A 138 8.81 -5.58 28.44
C GLU A 138 7.74 -5.97 29.45
N PHE A 139 6.71 -6.72 29.02
CA PHE A 139 5.67 -7.20 29.91
C PHE A 139 6.25 -8.21 30.91
N ASP A 140 6.92 -9.25 30.42
CA ASP A 140 7.46 -10.33 31.26
C ASP A 140 8.54 -9.80 32.23
N SER A 141 9.41 -8.90 31.77
CA SER A 141 10.43 -8.25 32.63
C SER A 141 9.81 -7.35 33.70
N ALA A 142 8.73 -6.61 33.38
CA ALA A 142 8.02 -5.81 34.36
C ALA A 142 7.33 -6.69 35.42
N ILE A 143 6.76 -7.83 35.02
CA ILE A 143 6.17 -8.81 35.93
C ILE A 143 7.22 -9.39 36.86
N GLN A 144 8.37 -9.82 36.33
CA GLN A 144 9.48 -10.36 37.12
C GLN A 144 10.03 -9.32 38.11
N TYR A 145 10.19 -8.08 37.66
CA TYR A 145 10.62 -6.99 38.52
C TYR A 145 9.61 -6.71 39.64
N ALA A 146 8.32 -6.65 39.32
CA ALA A 146 7.25 -6.44 40.29
C ALA A 146 7.17 -7.57 41.32
N GLU A 147 7.35 -8.82 40.90
CA GLU A 147 7.43 -9.98 41.80
C GLU A 147 8.62 -9.88 42.74
N HIS A 148 9.79 -9.49 42.22
CA HIS A 148 11.02 -9.39 42.98
C HIS A 148 10.92 -8.35 44.11
N ILE A 149 10.39 -7.16 43.83
CA ILE A 149 10.32 -6.06 44.81
C ILE A 149 9.19 -6.25 45.84
N LEU A 150 8.14 -7.03 45.51
CA LEU A 150 7.01 -7.28 46.42
C LEU A 150 7.15 -8.60 47.19
N LYS A 151 8.21 -9.36 46.94
CA LYS A 151 8.50 -10.61 47.63
C LYS A 151 8.59 -10.36 49.13
N PRO A 152 7.84 -11.10 49.98
CA PRO A 152 7.92 -10.96 51.43
C PRO A 152 9.36 -11.10 51.91
N ILE A 153 9.83 -10.08 52.63
CA ILE A 153 11.17 -10.06 53.18
C ILE A 153 11.22 -11.03 54.35
N LYS A 154 12.19 -11.95 54.32
CA LYS A 154 12.43 -12.87 55.43
C LYS A 154 13.11 -12.12 56.57
N ALA A 155 12.83 -12.52 57.81
CA ALA A 155 13.53 -11.94 58.96
C ALA A 155 15.05 -12.20 58.83
N GLU A 156 15.86 -11.19 59.18
CA GLU A 156 17.32 -11.31 59.21
C GLU A 156 17.76 -12.34 60.26
N ASP A 157 17.14 -12.28 61.43
CA ASP A 157 17.36 -13.22 62.52
C ASP A 157 16.50 -14.48 62.37
N ARG A 158 17.15 -15.61 62.13
CA ARG A 158 16.49 -16.92 61.97
C ARG A 158 15.94 -17.51 63.27
N SER A 159 16.40 -17.02 64.42
CA SER A 159 15.96 -17.49 65.73
C SER A 159 14.60 -16.95 66.15
N THR A 160 14.18 -15.80 65.61
CA THR A 160 12.88 -15.15 65.86
C THR A 160 11.89 -15.37 64.71
N ALA A 161 12.32 -16.02 63.62
CA ALA A 161 11.52 -16.26 62.44
C ALA A 161 10.60 -17.47 62.65
N ASP A 162 9.29 -17.24 62.59
CA ASP A 162 8.29 -18.31 62.59
C ASP A 162 8.16 -18.90 61.16
N PRO A 163 8.56 -20.16 60.92
CA PRO A 163 8.57 -20.73 59.57
C PRO A 163 7.17 -20.86 58.97
N ASP A 164 6.16 -21.19 59.79
CA ASP A 164 4.78 -21.33 59.35
C ASP A 164 4.23 -20.02 58.78
N LYS A 165 4.60 -18.89 59.39
CA LYS A 165 4.20 -17.55 58.94
C LYS A 165 4.95 -17.13 57.67
N GLU A 166 6.26 -17.37 57.58
CA GLU A 166 7.02 -17.12 56.34
C GLU A 166 6.45 -17.93 55.17
N ASP A 167 6.08 -19.20 55.41
CA ASP A 167 5.54 -20.09 54.38
C ASP A 167 4.10 -19.73 54.00
N GLU A 168 3.30 -19.22 54.93
CA GLU A 168 1.96 -18.67 54.64
C GLU A 168 2.07 -17.42 53.76
N GLU A 169 2.92 -16.45 54.13
CA GLU A 169 3.17 -15.23 53.35
C GLU A 169 3.73 -15.56 51.96
N ALA A 170 4.62 -16.55 51.85
CA ALA A 170 5.14 -17.01 50.57
C ALA A 170 4.05 -17.63 49.68
N ARG A 171 3.16 -18.46 50.27
CA ARG A 171 2.02 -19.06 49.55
C ARG A 171 1.01 -18.00 49.12
N GLU A 172 0.67 -17.06 49.99
CA GLU A 172 -0.24 -15.95 49.67
C GLU A 172 0.35 -15.07 48.56
N HIS A 173 1.64 -14.72 48.67
CA HIS A 173 2.33 -13.94 47.64
C HIS A 173 2.33 -14.65 46.29
N ALA A 174 2.64 -15.95 46.25
CA ALA A 174 2.62 -16.74 45.01
C ALA A 174 1.22 -16.80 44.38
N ALA A 175 0.17 -17.02 45.19
CA ALA A 175 -1.21 -17.02 44.72
C ALA A 175 -1.65 -15.64 44.20
N ARG A 176 -1.28 -14.57 44.91
CA ARG A 176 -1.56 -13.18 44.51
C ARG A 176 -0.83 -12.81 43.22
N HIS A 177 0.43 -13.21 43.09
CA HIS A 177 1.23 -13.02 41.88
C HIS A 177 0.60 -13.74 40.69
N ALA A 178 0.27 -15.03 40.81
CA ALA A 178 -0.38 -15.80 39.74
C ALA A 178 -1.71 -15.17 39.29
N LYS A 179 -2.52 -14.67 40.25
CA LYS A 179 -3.76 -13.93 39.97
C LYS A 179 -3.48 -12.64 39.20
N ALA A 180 -2.47 -11.87 39.61
CA ALA A 180 -2.08 -10.63 38.96
C ALA A 180 -1.60 -10.88 37.52
N VAL A 181 -0.75 -11.87 37.29
CA VAL A 181 -0.26 -12.24 35.95
C VAL A 181 -1.44 -12.57 35.04
N ALA A 182 -2.34 -13.47 35.46
CA ALA A 182 -3.50 -13.85 34.65
C ALA A 182 -4.43 -12.66 34.33
N ALA A 183 -4.58 -11.70 35.26
CA ALA A 183 -5.36 -10.49 35.03
C ALA A 183 -4.67 -9.51 34.06
N LEU A 184 -3.37 -9.28 34.27
CA LEU A 184 -2.57 -8.35 33.47
C LEU A 184 -2.38 -8.86 32.03
N GLU A 185 -2.22 -10.16 31.83
CA GLU A 185 -2.17 -10.78 30.50
C GLU A 185 -3.43 -10.49 29.69
N ARG A 186 -4.61 -10.55 30.33
CA ARG A 186 -5.89 -10.22 29.70
C ARG A 186 -5.96 -8.73 29.36
N ILE A 187 -5.56 -7.86 30.29
CA ILE A 187 -5.57 -6.40 30.08
C ILE A 187 -4.62 -6.00 28.93
N ALA A 188 -3.43 -6.59 28.90
CA ALA A 188 -2.42 -6.32 27.88
C ALA A 188 -2.68 -7.05 26.55
N LYS A 189 -3.71 -7.90 26.46
CA LYS A 189 -4.04 -8.64 25.24
C LYS A 189 -4.49 -7.69 24.13
N LEU A 190 -3.80 -7.70 23.00
CA LEU A 190 -4.09 -6.79 21.87
C LEU A 190 -5.47 -7.04 21.23
N GLU A 191 -6.00 -8.26 21.32
CA GLU A 191 -7.32 -8.64 20.82
C GLU A 191 -8.47 -7.88 21.51
N HIS A 192 -8.29 -7.49 22.77
CA HIS A 192 -9.27 -6.69 23.51
C HIS A 192 -9.13 -5.17 23.22
N GLY A 193 -8.18 -4.78 22.36
CA GLY A 193 -7.94 -3.41 21.94
C GLY A 193 -8.90 -2.92 20.85
N GLY A 194 -8.97 -1.61 20.69
CA GLY A 194 -9.79 -0.95 19.67
C GLY A 194 -9.12 -0.87 18.28
N ALA A 195 -9.78 -0.19 17.35
CA ALA A 195 -9.20 0.09 16.02
C ALA A 195 -7.95 0.99 16.10
N LYS A 196 -7.89 1.88 17.11
CA LYS A 196 -6.73 2.76 17.34
C LYS A 196 -5.52 1.96 17.81
N ASP A 197 -5.71 1.00 18.70
CA ASP A 197 -4.63 0.15 19.20
C ASP A 197 -4.08 -0.74 18.08
N ARG A 198 -4.97 -1.35 17.30
CA ARG A 198 -4.59 -2.09 16.08
C ARG A 198 -3.81 -1.24 15.08
N LYS A 199 -4.20 0.04 14.90
CA LYS A 199 -3.46 0.99 14.05
C LYS A 199 -2.03 1.18 14.54
N HIS A 200 -1.82 1.40 15.84
CA HIS A 200 -0.48 1.59 16.39
C HIS A 200 0.35 0.31 16.38
N ALA A 201 -0.26 -0.85 16.63
CA ALA A 201 0.38 -2.15 16.47
C ALA A 201 0.81 -2.41 15.01
N ASN A 202 -0.07 -2.14 14.04
CA ASN A 202 0.26 -2.27 12.62
C ASN A 202 1.38 -1.32 12.17
N ILE A 203 1.49 -0.13 12.76
CA ILE A 203 2.63 0.77 12.50
C ILE A 203 3.94 0.10 12.94
N ARG A 204 3.99 -0.50 14.13
CA ARG A 204 5.17 -1.27 14.61
C ARG A 204 5.50 -2.41 13.64
N ARG A 205 4.50 -3.21 13.23
CA ARG A 205 4.67 -4.30 12.25
C ARG A 205 5.24 -3.81 10.92
N CYS A 206 4.77 -2.67 10.43
CA CYS A 206 5.30 -2.08 9.19
C CYS A 206 6.77 -1.66 9.34
N ILE A 207 7.15 -1.11 10.49
CA ILE A 207 8.54 -0.73 10.79
C ILE A 207 9.43 -1.97 10.90
N GLU A 208 8.98 -3.03 11.57
CA GLU A 208 9.71 -4.29 11.69
C GLU A 208 9.91 -4.99 10.33
N THR A 209 8.85 -5.03 9.51
CA THR A 209 8.83 -5.76 8.24
C THR A 209 9.54 -5.00 7.11
N PHE A 210 9.32 -3.69 7.00
CA PHE A 210 9.81 -2.88 5.87
C PHE A 210 10.89 -1.87 6.26
N GLY A 211 11.23 -1.76 7.55
CA GLY A 211 12.28 -0.87 8.01
C GLY A 211 13.60 -1.21 7.35
N ARG A 212 14.31 -0.19 6.84
CA ARG A 212 15.61 -0.38 6.19
C ARG A 212 16.66 -0.96 7.14
N HIS A 213 16.54 -0.66 8.44
CA HIS A 213 17.39 -1.24 9.48
C HIS A 213 17.26 -2.78 9.61
N SER A 214 16.18 -3.38 9.13
CA SER A 214 15.95 -4.83 9.14
C SER A 214 16.18 -5.43 7.74
N THR A 215 15.55 -4.82 6.72
CA THR A 215 15.63 -5.30 5.33
C THR A 215 17.02 -5.20 4.70
N ASP A 216 17.88 -4.30 5.17
CA ASP A 216 19.28 -4.22 4.70
C ASP A 216 20.07 -5.51 5.05
N HIS A 217 19.62 -6.30 6.04
CA HIS A 217 20.23 -7.57 6.44
C HIS A 217 19.45 -8.81 5.98
N ILE A 218 18.13 -8.72 5.86
CA ILE A 218 17.26 -9.86 5.49
C ILE A 218 17.28 -10.14 3.99
N LEU A 219 17.30 -9.09 3.16
CA LEU A 219 17.22 -9.24 1.71
C LEU A 219 18.61 -9.41 1.11
N GLU A 220 18.72 -10.23 0.07
CA GLU A 220 20.01 -10.46 -0.62
C GLU A 220 20.55 -9.19 -1.30
N ARG A 221 19.65 -8.43 -1.95
CA ARG A 221 20.00 -7.22 -2.73
C ARG A 221 19.05 -6.06 -2.41
N PRO A 222 19.14 -5.49 -1.20
CA PRO A 222 18.23 -4.45 -0.74
C PRO A 222 18.49 -3.10 -1.43
N THR A 223 19.74 -2.81 -1.78
CA THR A 223 20.12 -1.55 -2.41
C THR A 223 19.94 -1.58 -3.93
N PRO A 224 19.67 -0.41 -4.56
CA PRO A 224 19.68 -0.31 -6.02
C PRO A 224 21.05 -0.70 -6.59
N PRO A 225 21.10 -1.20 -7.84
CA PRO A 225 22.36 -1.47 -8.51
C PRO A 225 23.18 -0.19 -8.60
N LEU A 226 24.48 -0.32 -8.35
CA LEU A 226 25.44 0.78 -8.47
C LEU A 226 25.46 1.27 -9.92
N ALA A 227 25.57 2.59 -10.09
CA ALA A 227 25.77 3.17 -11.42
C ALA A 227 27.20 2.90 -11.90
N ALA A 228 27.41 2.92 -13.21
CA ALA A 228 28.74 2.78 -13.79
C ALA A 228 29.72 3.80 -13.16
N GLY A 229 30.88 3.32 -12.72
CA GLY A 229 31.91 4.14 -12.07
C GLY A 229 31.59 4.57 -10.63
N VAL A 230 30.53 4.05 -10.00
CA VAL A 230 30.18 4.36 -8.61
C VAL A 230 30.51 3.18 -7.70
N GLU A 231 31.37 3.42 -6.73
CA GLU A 231 31.74 2.44 -5.70
C GLU A 231 30.95 2.66 -4.40
N SER A 232 30.77 1.58 -3.63
CA SER A 232 30.12 1.64 -2.33
C SER A 232 31.08 2.23 -1.29
N LYS A 233 30.68 3.32 -0.65
CA LYS A 233 31.44 3.97 0.43
C LYS A 233 30.79 3.66 1.79
N PRO A 234 31.57 3.49 2.87
CA PRO A 234 31.02 3.31 4.20
C PRO A 234 30.19 4.55 4.58
N LYS A 235 29.02 4.30 5.16
CA LYS A 235 28.09 5.34 5.64
C LYS A 235 27.99 5.25 7.15
N PRO A 236 27.69 6.37 7.84
CA PRO A 236 27.44 6.33 9.27
C PRO A 236 26.27 5.40 9.58
N VAL A 237 26.37 4.71 10.72
CA VAL A 237 25.29 3.87 11.24
C VAL A 237 24.08 4.73 11.59
N ARG A 238 22.88 4.13 11.52
CA ARG A 238 21.65 4.82 11.91
C ARG A 238 21.58 4.90 13.43
N ALA A 239 21.22 6.06 13.97
CA ALA A 239 21.07 6.24 15.41
C ALA A 239 19.84 5.50 16.00
N GLY A 240 18.86 5.16 15.17
CA GLY A 240 17.65 4.49 15.62
C GLY A 240 16.88 3.81 14.48
N PRO A 241 15.69 3.26 14.80
CA PRO A 241 14.86 2.55 13.84
C PRO A 241 14.44 3.43 12.66
N ASP A 242 14.45 2.84 11.47
CA ASP A 242 13.99 3.51 10.26
C ASP A 242 12.45 3.56 10.21
N THR A 243 11.90 4.75 10.42
CA THR A 243 10.44 5.02 10.44
C THR A 243 9.98 5.92 9.29
N GLY A 244 10.92 6.60 8.64
CA GLY A 244 10.66 7.63 7.63
C GLY A 244 10.85 7.18 6.20
N SER A 245 11.28 5.94 5.96
CA SER A 245 11.50 5.43 4.61
C SER A 245 10.22 5.30 3.79
N SER A 246 10.36 5.31 2.46
CA SER A 246 9.19 5.28 1.57
C SER A 246 8.42 3.96 1.72
N GLU A 247 9.11 2.85 1.95
CA GLU A 247 8.54 1.53 2.18
C GLU A 247 7.61 1.53 3.39
N VAL A 248 8.12 1.99 4.53
CA VAL A 248 7.37 2.07 5.79
C VAL A 248 6.17 3.01 5.65
N GLN A 249 6.37 4.19 5.04
CA GLN A 249 5.27 5.12 4.80
C GLN A 249 4.17 4.52 3.92
N ILE A 250 4.54 3.81 2.85
CA ILE A 250 3.60 3.15 1.93
C ILE A 250 2.84 2.02 2.63
N ALA A 251 3.52 1.22 3.46
CA ALA A 251 2.91 0.15 4.25
C ALA A 251 1.89 0.72 5.26
N ILE A 252 2.25 1.78 5.98
CA ILE A 252 1.35 2.46 6.92
C ILE A 252 0.15 3.10 6.19
N LEU A 253 0.35 3.67 5.01
CA LEU A 253 -0.75 4.18 4.20
C LEU A 253 -1.67 3.04 3.74
N THR A 254 -1.11 1.88 3.40
CA THR A 254 -1.88 0.71 2.95
C THR A 254 -2.76 0.17 4.08
N SER A 255 -2.26 0.08 5.32
CA SER A 255 -3.09 -0.31 6.48
C SER A 255 -4.20 0.72 6.78
N LYS A 256 -3.91 2.02 6.67
CA LYS A 256 -4.91 3.10 6.82
C LYS A 256 -5.98 3.05 5.73
N ILE A 257 -5.57 2.84 4.48
CA ILE A 257 -6.46 2.70 3.33
C ILE A 257 -7.39 1.51 3.57
N ARG A 258 -6.85 0.33 3.92
CA ARG A 258 -7.66 -0.86 4.20
C ARG A 258 -8.69 -0.64 5.31
N ALA A 259 -8.27 -0.05 6.44
CA ALA A 259 -9.17 0.24 7.55
C ALA A 259 -10.31 1.17 7.12
N LEU A 260 -9.99 2.21 6.34
CA LEU A 260 -10.98 3.17 5.88
C LEU A 260 -11.88 2.62 4.77
N THR A 261 -11.35 1.83 3.83
CA THR A 261 -12.18 1.17 2.80
C THR A 261 -13.16 0.21 3.44
N LYS A 262 -12.72 -0.61 4.40
CA LYS A 262 -13.59 -1.56 5.11
C LYS A 262 -14.70 -0.85 5.88
N ALA A 263 -14.40 0.31 6.48
CA ALA A 263 -15.40 1.13 7.15
C ALA A 263 -16.42 1.74 6.17
N LEU A 264 -15.97 2.22 5.00
CA LEU A 264 -16.85 2.81 3.97
C LEU A 264 -17.70 1.75 3.23
N GLU A 265 -17.21 0.51 3.14
CA GLU A 265 -17.92 -0.65 2.57
C GLU A 265 -18.90 -1.29 3.57
N GLY A 266 -18.75 -1.00 4.87
CA GLY A 266 -19.61 -1.52 5.93
C GLY A 266 -21.03 -0.95 5.89
N TRP A 267 -21.88 -1.44 6.79
CA TRP A 267 -23.26 -1.00 6.92
C TRP A 267 -23.34 0.52 7.20
N GLY A 268 -24.05 1.25 6.33
CA GLY A 268 -24.18 2.71 6.41
C GLY A 268 -22.95 3.51 5.94
N GLY A 269 -21.85 2.86 5.54
CA GLY A 269 -20.62 3.54 5.11
C GLY A 269 -20.78 4.36 3.82
N ASN A 270 -21.73 3.99 2.96
CA ASN A 270 -22.09 4.75 1.76
C ASN A 270 -22.59 6.18 2.05
N ARG A 271 -23.10 6.44 3.26
CA ARG A 271 -23.57 7.76 3.71
C ARG A 271 -22.42 8.69 4.09
N ASP A 272 -21.25 8.15 4.43
CA ASP A 272 -20.08 8.94 4.79
C ASP A 272 -19.38 9.52 3.55
N LYS A 273 -19.86 10.68 3.10
CA LYS A 273 -19.32 11.39 1.94
C LYS A 273 -18.01 12.14 2.26
N ASN A 274 -17.78 12.51 3.52
CA ASN A 274 -16.60 13.28 3.92
C ASN A 274 -15.35 12.41 3.90
N ASN A 275 -15.44 11.17 4.40
CA ASN A 275 -14.29 10.27 4.42
C ASN A 275 -13.93 9.67 3.07
N LYS A 276 -14.79 9.75 2.04
CA LYS A 276 -14.40 9.46 0.64
C LYS A 276 -13.22 10.34 0.21
N ARG A 277 -13.20 11.62 0.63
CA ARG A 277 -12.08 12.51 0.37
C ARG A 277 -10.82 12.07 1.11
N SER A 278 -10.96 11.60 2.35
CA SER A 278 -9.85 11.07 3.16
C SER A 278 -9.22 9.85 2.48
N LEU A 279 -10.03 8.91 1.98
CA LEU A 279 -9.57 7.74 1.23
C LEU A 279 -8.80 8.16 -0.02
N ARG A 280 -9.38 9.04 -0.84
CA ARG A 280 -8.71 9.57 -2.04
C ARG A 280 -7.37 10.24 -1.73
N LYS A 281 -7.30 11.04 -0.66
CA LYS A 281 -6.05 11.66 -0.21
C LYS A 281 -4.98 10.64 0.17
N LEU A 282 -5.36 9.56 0.86
CA LEU A 282 -4.43 8.49 1.23
C LEU A 282 -3.90 7.77 -0.02
N CYS A 283 -4.78 7.41 -0.96
CA CYS A 283 -4.40 6.77 -2.21
C CYS A 283 -3.45 7.65 -3.04
N HIS A 284 -3.77 8.95 -3.21
CA HIS A 284 -2.91 9.89 -3.94
C HIS A 284 -1.58 10.17 -3.21
N LYS A 285 -1.56 10.17 -1.86
CA LYS A 285 -0.31 10.28 -1.11
C LYS A 285 0.57 9.03 -1.32
N ARG A 286 -0.02 7.84 -1.29
CA ARG A 286 0.67 6.57 -1.57
C ARG A 286 1.21 6.53 -3.00
N GLN A 287 0.40 6.95 -3.98
CA GLN A 287 0.81 7.07 -5.39
C GLN A 287 2.05 7.94 -5.57
N ARG A 288 2.12 9.10 -4.90
CA ARG A 288 3.29 9.99 -4.98
C ARG A 288 4.55 9.33 -4.43
N LEU A 289 4.44 8.58 -3.33
CA LEU A 289 5.54 7.85 -2.74
C LEU A 289 6.01 6.70 -3.64
N LEU A 290 5.09 5.91 -4.19
CA LEU A 290 5.40 4.82 -5.12
C LEU A 290 6.11 5.34 -6.39
N ARG A 291 5.61 6.42 -7.00
CA ARG A 291 6.26 7.05 -8.17
C ARG A 291 7.65 7.62 -7.87
N TYR A 292 7.89 8.04 -6.63
CA TYR A 292 9.23 8.47 -6.21
C TYR A 292 10.15 7.26 -6.02
N MET A 293 9.67 6.25 -5.29
CA MET A 293 10.43 5.07 -4.93
C MET A 293 10.79 4.22 -6.16
N GLU A 294 9.86 4.03 -7.11
CA GLU A 294 10.12 3.31 -8.38
C GLU A 294 11.34 3.88 -9.11
N ARG A 295 11.42 5.21 -9.23
CA ARG A 295 12.56 5.91 -9.85
C ARG A 295 13.83 5.82 -9.03
N LYS A 296 13.72 5.85 -7.70
CA LYS A 296 14.87 5.91 -6.79
C LYS A 296 15.53 4.54 -6.58
N GLU A 297 14.73 3.50 -6.46
CA GLU A 297 15.16 2.13 -6.15
C GLU A 297 15.53 1.33 -7.40
N ARG A 298 15.12 1.76 -8.61
CA ARG A 298 15.49 1.12 -9.90
C ARG A 298 15.21 -0.40 -9.93
N GLY A 299 14.15 -0.84 -9.27
CA GLY A 299 13.84 -2.27 -9.16
C GLY A 299 14.77 -3.04 -8.23
N SER A 300 15.29 -2.42 -7.16
CA SER A 300 16.01 -3.14 -6.10
C SER A 300 15.18 -4.28 -5.50
N GLY A 301 15.82 -5.24 -4.83
CA GLY A 301 15.11 -6.30 -4.11
C GLY A 301 14.16 -5.76 -3.05
N ARG A 302 14.52 -4.62 -2.42
CA ARG A 302 13.66 -3.93 -1.45
C ARG A 302 12.36 -3.41 -2.08
N TRP A 303 12.42 -2.89 -3.30
CA TRP A 303 11.23 -2.46 -4.04
C TRP A 303 10.29 -3.64 -4.33
N HIS A 304 10.83 -4.75 -4.86
CA HIS A 304 10.04 -5.94 -5.18
C HIS A 304 9.41 -6.57 -3.92
N HIS A 305 10.19 -6.73 -2.85
CA HIS A 305 9.69 -7.23 -1.57
C HIS A 305 8.49 -6.41 -1.04
N MET A 306 8.56 -5.08 -1.15
CA MET A 306 7.43 -4.23 -0.74
C MET A 306 6.19 -4.46 -1.61
N LEU A 307 6.35 -4.54 -2.94
CA LEU A 307 5.23 -4.73 -3.87
C LEU A 307 4.55 -6.08 -3.65
N GLU A 308 5.32 -7.15 -3.52
CA GLU A 308 4.82 -8.52 -3.35
C GLU A 308 4.14 -8.69 -1.99
N THR A 309 4.78 -8.23 -0.91
CA THR A 309 4.22 -8.38 0.45
C THR A 309 2.96 -7.54 0.63
N LEU A 310 2.90 -6.31 0.11
CA LEU A 310 1.72 -5.44 0.21
C LEU A 310 0.71 -5.64 -0.93
N GLY A 311 1.03 -6.43 -1.95
CA GLY A 311 0.16 -6.66 -3.11
C GLY A 311 -0.12 -5.40 -3.94
N LEU A 312 0.86 -4.51 -4.02
CA LEU A 312 0.70 -3.23 -4.73
C LEU A 312 0.91 -3.45 -6.22
N THR A 313 -0.16 -3.28 -7.00
CA THR A 313 -0.14 -3.40 -8.45
C THR A 313 0.08 -2.06 -9.14
N PRO A 314 0.49 -2.05 -10.43
CA PRO A 314 0.69 -0.82 -11.19
C PRO A 314 -0.50 0.15 -11.17
N ALA A 315 -1.76 -0.33 -11.06
CA ALA A 315 -2.94 0.54 -10.92
C ALA A 315 -2.86 1.51 -9.73
N THR A 316 -2.14 1.13 -8.67
CA THR A 316 -2.07 1.93 -7.44
C THR A 316 -1.13 3.14 -7.56
N TRP A 317 -0.31 3.22 -8.62
CA TRP A 317 0.55 4.40 -8.86
C TRP A 317 0.69 4.87 -10.29
N LYS A 318 0.52 3.99 -11.29
CA LYS A 318 0.54 4.33 -12.71
C LYS A 318 -0.83 4.85 -13.15
N GLY A 319 -0.84 5.89 -13.99
CA GLY A 319 -2.05 6.57 -14.42
C GLY A 319 -2.65 7.51 -13.36
N GLN A 320 -3.91 7.89 -13.55
CA GLN A 320 -4.66 8.73 -12.61
C GLN A 320 -5.60 7.86 -11.79
N ILE A 321 -5.52 7.98 -10.46
CA ILE A 321 -6.47 7.31 -9.55
C ILE A 321 -7.76 8.14 -9.51
N THR A 322 -8.84 7.55 -10.00
CA THR A 322 -10.19 8.12 -10.01
C THR A 322 -11.09 7.26 -9.10
N LEU A 323 -11.69 7.87 -8.09
CA LEU A 323 -12.56 7.25 -7.07
C LEU A 323 -13.87 8.03 -6.95
#